data_AF-A0A4R2ZI11-F1
#
_entry.id   AF-A0A4R2ZI11-F1
#
_cell.length_a   1.000
_cell.length_b   1.000
_cell.length_c   1.000
_cell.angle_alpha   90.00
_cell.angle_beta   90.00
_cell.angle_gamma   90.00
#
_symmetry.space_group_name_H-M   'P 1'
#
loop_
_entity.id
_entity.type
_entity.pdbx_description
1 polymer ?
#
loop_
_entity_poly.entity_id
_entity_poly.type
_entity_poly.pdbx_seq_one_letter_code
_entity_poly.pdbx_strand_id
1 'polypeptide(L)'
;MAEFTTAAVALLKPLITKGASIAWENRNHLTSFFKTKYGKYKDQDIRFSMSGLYKIQIPDSNDYLLVFNRRIENQLQPVGGAYKRFGDDSLFNKWGYKPDNKKNGLDVDEKSFSDLRFTVKGRHVIDVLNWFDKGQERETDPRREFIEELLDTEILDRKIFQHINQKHIRRYSKNLSWSDYFNCYEILVFDIFELLPNDDQKRALIEIAKQPLDLSNGYAVVSCDDIEQLRLMQNGKQIARIGQHTKLLINKTF
;
A
#
# COMPACT_ATOMS: atom_id res chain seq x y z
N MET A 1 17.67 26.48 -47.87
CA MET A 1 16.77 26.89 -46.77
C MET A 1 15.64 25.90 -46.52
N ALA A 2 14.96 25.37 -47.55
CA ALA A 2 13.85 24.41 -47.39
C ALA A 2 14.24 22.99 -46.91
N GLU A 3 15.45 22.51 -47.22
CA GLU A 3 15.89 21.16 -46.82
C GLU A 3 16.29 21.07 -45.34
N PHE A 4 16.86 22.14 -44.77
CA PHE A 4 17.24 22.20 -43.35
C PHE A 4 16.03 22.18 -42.41
N THR A 5 14.93 22.83 -42.79
CA THR A 5 13.67 22.82 -42.03
C THR A 5 13.01 21.45 -42.00
N THR A 6 13.11 20.67 -43.08
CA THR A 6 12.48 19.34 -43.19
C THR A 6 13.24 18.29 -42.37
N ALA A 7 14.57 18.37 -42.33
CA ALA A 7 15.41 17.50 -41.50
C ALA A 7 15.23 17.76 -40.00
N ALA A 8 15.12 19.03 -39.58
CA ALA A 8 14.88 19.39 -38.18
C ALA A 8 13.50 18.89 -37.68
N VAL A 9 12.46 19.01 -38.50
CA VAL A 9 11.11 18.51 -38.17
C VAL A 9 11.06 16.98 -38.11
N ALA A 10 11.83 16.28 -38.95
CA ALA A 10 11.92 14.82 -38.94
C ALA A 10 12.67 14.28 -37.70
N LEU A 11 13.69 14.98 -37.22
CA LEU A 11 14.43 14.64 -35.99
C LEU A 11 13.63 14.94 -34.71
N LEU A 12 12.81 16.01 -34.73
CA LEU A 12 11.99 16.41 -33.58
C LEU A 12 10.73 15.55 -33.43
N LYS A 13 10.14 15.04 -34.52
CA LYS A 13 8.93 14.20 -34.47
C LYS A 13 9.03 13.00 -33.49
N PRO A 14 10.05 12.13 -33.54
CA PRO A 14 10.17 11.00 -32.61
C PRO A 14 10.43 11.44 -31.15
N LEU A 15 11.08 12.59 -30.94
CA LEU A 15 11.28 13.18 -29.61
C LEU A 15 9.97 13.75 -29.04
N ILE A 16 9.16 14.40 -29.88
CA ILE A 16 7.84 14.94 -29.52
C ILE A 16 6.85 13.81 -29.25
N THR A 17 6.83 12.75 -30.05
CA THR A 17 5.93 11.61 -29.83
C THR A 17 6.31 10.80 -28.59
N LYS A 18 7.60 10.59 -28.35
CA LYS A 18 8.08 9.93 -27.12
C LYS A 18 7.87 10.82 -25.88
N GLY A 19 8.05 12.13 -26.01
CA GLY A 19 7.73 13.10 -24.94
C GLY A 19 6.23 13.15 -24.64
N ALA A 20 5.38 13.13 -25.67
CA ALA A 20 3.93 13.09 -25.53
C ALA A 20 3.43 11.76 -24.94
N SER A 21 4.03 10.62 -25.31
CA SER A 21 3.68 9.33 -24.71
C SER A 21 4.07 9.27 -23.24
N ILE A 22 5.29 9.71 -22.88
CA ILE A 22 5.74 9.80 -21.48
C ILE A 22 4.85 10.77 -20.68
N ALA A 23 4.52 11.93 -21.23
CA ALA A 23 3.62 12.89 -20.57
C ALA A 23 2.19 12.35 -20.42
N TRP A 24 1.70 11.60 -21.41
CA TRP A 24 0.38 10.97 -21.37
C TRP A 24 0.32 9.80 -20.37
N GLU A 25 1.35 8.96 -20.33
CA GLU A 25 1.51 7.87 -19.36
C GLU A 25 1.58 8.42 -17.92
N ASN A 26 2.23 9.57 -17.74
CA ASN A 26 2.38 10.24 -16.44
C ASN A 26 1.35 11.36 -16.19
N ARG A 27 0.31 11.50 -17.04
CA ARG A 27 -0.59 12.66 -17.01
C ARG A 27 -1.28 12.87 -15.67
N ASN A 28 -1.57 11.80 -14.94
CA ASN A 28 -2.18 11.86 -13.62
C ASN A 28 -1.19 12.40 -12.57
N HIS A 29 0.09 12.03 -12.68
CA HIS A 29 1.17 12.56 -11.83
C HIS A 29 1.47 14.02 -12.15
N LEU A 30 1.50 14.41 -13.43
CA LEU A 30 1.66 15.81 -13.87
C LEU A 30 0.48 16.68 -13.42
N THR A 31 -0.75 16.18 -13.57
CA THR A 31 -1.95 16.89 -13.12
C THR A 31 -1.93 17.07 -11.60
N SER A 32 -1.54 16.02 -10.85
CA SER A 32 -1.39 16.10 -9.40
C SER A 32 -0.29 17.09 -9.02
N PHE A 33 0.85 17.09 -9.73
CA PHE A 33 1.95 18.05 -9.56
C PHE A 33 1.45 19.49 -9.69
N PHE A 34 0.76 19.85 -10.78
CA PHE A 34 0.29 21.22 -10.95
C PHE A 34 -0.75 21.61 -9.91
N LYS A 35 -1.72 20.74 -9.64
CA LYS A 35 -2.79 21.02 -8.66
C LYS A 35 -2.26 21.19 -7.24
N THR A 36 -1.21 20.47 -6.87
CA THR A 36 -0.62 20.48 -5.53
C THR A 36 0.54 21.45 -5.38
N LYS A 37 1.35 21.72 -6.41
CA LYS A 37 2.48 22.66 -6.32
C LYS A 37 2.06 24.12 -6.53
N TYR A 38 1.12 24.36 -7.45
CA TYR A 38 0.75 25.70 -7.89
C TYR A 38 -0.77 25.98 -7.88
N GLY A 39 -1.60 24.94 -7.80
CA GLY A 39 -3.05 25.05 -7.92
C GLY A 39 -3.80 25.06 -6.59
N LYS A 40 -5.10 24.71 -6.66
CA LYS A 40 -6.05 24.80 -5.54
C LYS A 40 -5.68 23.99 -4.29
N TYR A 41 -4.80 23.00 -4.40
CA TYR A 41 -4.40 22.15 -3.29
C TYR A 41 -3.07 22.58 -2.65
N LYS A 42 -2.43 23.65 -3.13
CA LYS A 42 -1.10 24.09 -2.69
C LYS A 42 -0.95 24.25 -1.18
N ASP A 43 -1.91 24.91 -0.55
CA ASP A 43 -1.86 25.23 0.88
C ASP A 43 -2.81 24.36 1.72
N GLN A 44 -3.48 23.41 1.05
CA GLN A 44 -4.34 22.41 1.68
C GLN A 44 -3.50 21.37 2.40
N ASP A 45 -4.09 20.81 3.45
CA ASP A 45 -3.55 19.68 4.19
C ASP A 45 -3.83 18.40 3.40
N ILE A 46 -2.78 17.67 3.04
CA ILE A 46 -2.85 16.42 2.28
C ILE A 46 -2.28 15.29 3.14
N ARG A 47 -3.12 14.29 3.40
CA ARG A 47 -2.75 13.09 4.12
C ARG A 47 -2.03 12.10 3.21
N PHE A 48 -1.03 11.41 3.76
CA PHE A 48 -0.37 10.28 3.16
C PHE A 48 -0.60 9.05 4.03
N SER A 49 -0.83 7.90 3.39
CA SER A 49 -0.69 6.58 4.02
C SER A 49 0.14 5.71 3.08
N MET A 50 1.35 5.37 3.51
CA MET A 50 2.30 4.60 2.70
C MET A 50 2.60 3.28 3.39
N SER A 51 2.23 2.18 2.74
CA SER A 51 2.22 0.84 3.34
C SER A 51 2.87 -0.21 2.44
N GLY A 52 3.41 -1.26 3.07
CA GLY A 52 3.77 -2.50 2.40
C GLY A 52 2.77 -3.59 2.76
N LEU A 53 2.30 -4.35 1.77
CA LEU A 53 1.32 -5.43 1.94
C LEU A 53 1.86 -6.74 1.35
N TYR A 54 1.60 -7.85 2.02
CA TYR A 54 1.93 -9.17 1.54
C TYR A 54 0.76 -9.82 0.78
N LYS A 55 1.07 -10.33 -0.41
CA LYS A 55 0.28 -11.35 -1.10
C LYS A 55 0.78 -12.72 -0.64
N ILE A 56 0.02 -13.36 0.26
CA ILE A 56 0.26 -14.73 0.72
C ILE A 56 -0.83 -15.60 0.13
N GLN A 57 -0.55 -16.16 -1.05
CA GLN A 57 -1.46 -17.08 -1.73
C GLN A 57 -1.21 -18.50 -1.21
N ILE A 58 -2.29 -19.24 -0.94
CA ILE A 58 -2.19 -20.66 -0.59
C ILE A 58 -1.69 -21.42 -1.84
N PRO A 59 -0.66 -22.28 -1.71
CA PRO A 59 -0.13 -23.02 -2.85
C PRO A 59 -1.23 -23.82 -3.57
N ASP A 60 -1.17 -23.80 -4.89
CA ASP A 60 -2.09 -24.53 -5.78
C ASP A 60 -3.59 -24.18 -5.61
N SER A 61 -3.92 -23.01 -5.06
CA SER A 61 -5.30 -22.51 -4.94
C SER A 61 -5.43 -21.03 -5.31
N ASN A 62 -6.68 -20.53 -5.33
CA ASN A 62 -7.02 -19.11 -5.49
C ASN A 62 -7.38 -18.45 -4.16
N ASP A 63 -6.88 -19.00 -3.05
CA ASP A 63 -7.14 -18.51 -1.71
C ASP A 63 -5.93 -17.78 -1.14
N TYR A 64 -6.19 -16.91 -0.18
CA TYR A 64 -5.21 -16.01 0.40
C TYR A 64 -5.32 -16.00 1.92
N LEU A 65 -4.16 -15.98 2.58
CA LEU A 65 -4.10 -15.79 4.03
C LEU A 65 -4.25 -14.31 4.37
N LEU A 66 -5.28 -13.98 5.14
CA LEU A 66 -5.53 -12.65 5.69
C LEU A 66 -5.53 -12.68 7.21
N VAL A 67 -5.25 -11.54 7.84
CA VAL A 67 -5.25 -11.34 9.30
C VAL A 67 -6.26 -10.28 9.70
N PHE A 68 -6.67 -10.25 10.96
CA PHE A 68 -7.51 -9.18 11.47
C PHE A 68 -6.78 -7.84 11.56
N ASN A 69 -7.50 -6.78 11.19
CA ASN A 69 -7.04 -5.41 11.33
C ASN A 69 -6.99 -5.02 12.81
N ARG A 70 -5.81 -4.59 13.27
CA ARG A 70 -5.56 -4.16 14.65
C ARG A 70 -6.34 -2.90 15.06
N ARG A 71 -6.75 -2.06 14.10
CA ARG A 71 -7.42 -0.77 14.32
C ARG A 71 -8.88 -0.74 13.89
N ILE A 72 -9.33 -1.71 13.10
CA ILE A 72 -10.72 -1.79 12.62
C ILE A 72 -11.30 -3.14 13.01
N GLU A 73 -12.21 -3.12 13.98
CA GLU A 73 -12.86 -4.34 14.46
C GLU A 73 -13.60 -5.10 13.35
N ASN A 74 -13.52 -6.43 13.44
CA ASN A 74 -14.15 -7.38 12.55
C ASN A 74 -13.87 -7.12 11.05
N GLN A 75 -12.64 -6.73 10.73
CA GLN A 75 -12.16 -6.56 9.35
C GLN A 75 -10.89 -7.38 9.14
N LEU A 76 -10.90 -8.25 8.14
CA LEU A 76 -9.72 -8.91 7.60
C LEU A 76 -8.98 -7.99 6.63
N GLN A 77 -7.67 -8.11 6.60
CA GLN A 77 -6.76 -7.35 5.73
C GLN A 77 -5.54 -8.21 5.32
N PRO A 78 -4.80 -7.81 4.28
CA PRO A 78 -3.50 -8.39 4.01
C PRO A 78 -2.57 -8.21 5.20
N VAL A 79 -1.66 -9.17 5.39
CA VAL A 79 -0.54 -8.98 6.30
C VAL A 79 0.29 -7.79 5.82
N GLY A 80 0.58 -6.84 6.70
CA GLY A 80 1.27 -5.62 6.33
C GLY A 80 0.76 -4.38 7.06
N GLY A 81 1.37 -3.25 6.75
CA GLY A 81 1.16 -2.04 7.53
C GLY A 81 1.88 -0.84 6.95
N ALA A 82 1.72 0.29 7.62
CA ALA A 82 2.42 1.50 7.23
C ALA A 82 3.92 1.31 7.47
N TYR A 83 4.73 1.77 6.51
CA TYR A 83 6.17 1.81 6.71
C TYR A 83 6.52 2.75 7.87
N LYS A 84 7.67 2.52 8.50
CA LYS A 84 8.21 3.42 9.52
C LYS A 84 9.19 4.44 8.93
N ARG A 85 9.18 5.67 9.44
CA ARG A 85 10.27 6.65 9.27
C ARG A 85 11.32 6.48 10.36
N PHE A 86 12.56 6.80 10.01
CA PHE A 86 13.70 6.85 10.92
C PHE A 86 14.27 8.28 10.95
N GLY A 87 15.17 8.55 11.90
CA GLY A 87 15.79 9.86 12.03
C GLY A 87 14.89 10.89 12.71
N ASP A 88 15.21 12.17 12.52
CA ASP A 88 14.48 13.28 13.12
C ASP A 88 13.32 13.79 12.25
N ASP A 89 12.48 14.63 12.85
CA ASP A 89 11.28 15.16 12.19
C ASP A 89 11.56 16.42 11.35
N SER A 90 12.82 16.86 11.22
CA SER A 90 13.15 18.17 10.65
C SER A 90 12.71 18.31 9.20
N LEU A 91 12.90 17.26 8.38
CA LEU A 91 12.46 17.23 6.98
C LEU A 91 10.93 17.28 6.87
N PHE A 92 10.25 16.49 7.71
CA PHE A 92 8.79 16.42 7.76
C PHE A 92 8.19 17.75 8.25
N ASN A 93 8.79 18.37 9.26
CA ASN A 93 8.38 19.67 9.78
C ASN A 93 8.51 20.78 8.72
N LYS A 94 9.55 20.74 7.86
CA LYS A 94 9.66 21.66 6.70
C LYS A 94 8.48 21.51 5.72
N TRP A 95 7.89 20.33 5.64
CA TRP A 95 6.70 20.07 4.81
C TRP A 95 5.38 20.42 5.50
N GLY A 96 5.41 20.87 6.76
CA GLY A 96 4.23 21.15 7.56
C GLY A 96 3.59 19.88 8.12
N TYR A 97 4.43 18.94 8.57
CA TYR A 97 4.02 17.69 9.19
C TYR A 97 2.94 17.87 10.26
N LYS A 98 1.93 17.01 10.19
CA LYS A 98 0.97 16.77 11.26
C LYS A 98 0.74 15.26 11.38
N PRO A 99 0.77 14.70 12.59
CA PRO A 99 0.39 13.30 12.79
C PRO A 99 -1.10 13.09 12.43
N ASP A 100 -1.44 11.84 12.10
CA ASP A 100 -2.85 11.43 12.07
C ASP A 100 -3.50 11.62 13.45
N ASN A 101 -4.82 11.77 13.46
CA ASN A 101 -5.64 11.85 14.66
C ASN A 101 -7.08 11.44 14.32
N LYS A 102 -7.96 11.29 15.31
CA LYS A 102 -9.39 10.94 15.10
C LYS A 102 -10.13 11.73 14.01
N LYS A 103 -9.74 12.98 13.72
CA LYS A 103 -10.43 13.82 12.73
C LYS A 103 -10.06 13.48 11.29
N ASN A 104 -8.79 13.19 11.05
CA ASN A 104 -8.24 13.06 9.70
C ASN A 104 -7.45 11.77 9.51
N GLY A 105 -7.66 10.75 10.34
CA GLY A 105 -6.89 9.52 10.33
C GLY A 105 -7.26 8.62 11.51
N LEU A 106 -6.26 7.91 12.03
CA LEU A 106 -6.36 7.09 13.24
C LEU A 106 -5.45 7.69 14.30
N ASP A 107 -5.82 7.59 15.58
CA ASP A 107 -4.96 8.10 16.64
C ASP A 107 -3.58 7.44 16.64
N VAL A 108 -2.59 8.26 16.94
CA VAL A 108 -1.21 7.82 17.09
C VAL A 108 -1.01 7.25 18.49
N ASP A 109 -0.37 6.09 18.54
CA ASP A 109 0.06 5.42 19.77
C ASP A 109 1.56 5.09 19.70
N GLU A 110 2.07 4.44 20.74
CA GLU A 110 3.48 4.04 20.84
C GLU A 110 3.94 3.15 19.68
N LYS A 111 3.04 2.39 19.06
CA LYS A 111 3.39 1.54 17.92
C LYS A 111 3.32 2.30 16.59
N SER A 112 2.53 3.37 16.47
CA SER A 112 2.31 4.08 15.21
C SER A 112 2.93 5.48 15.08
N PHE A 113 3.62 5.99 16.10
CA PHE A 113 4.20 7.35 16.07
C PHE A 113 5.16 7.60 14.89
N SER A 114 5.85 6.54 14.46
CA SER A 114 6.79 6.58 13.36
C SER A 114 6.18 6.12 12.03
N ASP A 115 4.89 5.76 11.99
CA ASP A 115 4.27 5.26 10.76
C ASP A 115 4.22 6.37 9.70
N LEU A 116 4.36 5.99 8.43
CA LEU A 116 4.17 6.87 7.27
C LEU A 116 2.67 7.10 7.01
N ARG A 117 1.99 7.57 8.07
CA ARG A 117 0.62 8.06 8.13
C ARG A 117 0.65 9.48 8.69
N PHE A 118 0.68 10.45 7.80
CA PHE A 118 0.93 11.84 8.19
C PHE A 118 0.33 12.80 7.17
N THR A 119 0.16 14.05 7.59
CA THR A 119 -0.32 15.14 6.75
C THR A 119 0.79 16.15 6.49
N VAL A 120 0.85 16.70 5.27
CA VAL A 120 1.73 17.80 4.88
C VAL A 120 0.96 18.85 4.08
N LYS A 121 1.59 20.01 3.81
CA LYS A 121 1.05 20.96 2.84
C LYS A 121 1.17 20.45 1.41
N GLY A 122 0.13 20.64 0.62
CA GLY A 122 0.05 20.13 -0.76
C GLY A 122 1.25 20.49 -1.64
N ARG A 123 1.83 21.68 -1.47
CA ARG A 123 3.06 22.09 -2.18
C ARG A 123 4.27 21.18 -1.97
N HIS A 124 4.23 20.29 -0.98
CA HIS A 124 5.28 19.32 -0.67
C HIS A 124 4.93 17.89 -1.06
N VAL A 125 3.77 17.63 -1.69
CA VAL A 125 3.34 16.29 -2.11
C VAL A 125 4.41 15.59 -2.96
N ILE A 126 4.99 16.31 -3.91
CA ILE A 126 5.99 15.77 -4.83
C ILE A 126 7.34 15.57 -4.12
N ASP A 127 7.66 16.44 -3.16
CA ASP A 127 8.87 16.33 -2.35
C ASP A 127 8.81 15.05 -1.50
N VAL A 128 7.63 14.76 -0.91
CA VAL A 128 7.34 13.54 -0.14
C VAL A 128 7.43 12.28 -1.00
N LEU A 129 6.80 12.26 -2.18
CA LEU A 129 6.85 11.10 -3.08
C LEU A 129 8.29 10.80 -3.53
N ASN A 130 9.04 11.84 -3.91
CA ASN A 130 10.44 11.68 -4.28
C ASN A 130 11.31 11.18 -3.11
N TRP A 131 11.05 11.66 -1.89
CA TRP A 131 11.73 11.15 -0.69
C TRP A 131 11.40 9.69 -0.44
N PHE A 132 10.11 9.31 -0.55
CA PHE A 132 9.68 7.93 -0.40
C PHE A 132 10.39 7.02 -1.42
N ASP A 133 10.48 7.43 -2.69
CA ASP A 133 11.15 6.66 -3.74
C ASP A 133 12.65 6.46 -3.50
N LYS A 134 13.32 7.40 -2.84
CA LYS A 134 14.74 7.26 -2.48
C LYS A 134 15.00 6.20 -1.41
N GLY A 135 14.00 5.87 -0.58
CA GLY A 135 14.15 4.86 0.47
C GLY A 135 15.09 5.26 1.62
N GLN A 136 15.47 6.54 1.72
CA GLN A 136 16.39 7.02 2.75
C GLN A 136 15.63 7.32 4.05
N GLU A 137 16.19 6.90 5.19
CA GLU A 137 15.64 7.17 6.53
C GLU A 137 14.19 6.67 6.71
N ARG A 138 13.88 5.52 6.10
CA ARG A 138 12.61 4.81 6.30
C ARG A 138 12.80 3.30 6.18
N GLU A 139 11.82 2.57 6.70
CA GLU A 139 11.64 1.15 6.43
C GLU A 139 11.43 0.95 4.92
N THR A 140 12.19 0.04 4.31
CA THR A 140 12.15 -0.26 2.87
C THR A 140 11.46 -1.56 2.53
N ASP A 141 11.25 -2.43 3.52
CA ASP A 141 10.54 -3.70 3.38
C ASP A 141 9.63 -3.94 4.59
N PRO A 142 8.41 -4.49 4.39
CA PRO A 142 7.43 -4.64 5.46
C PRO A 142 7.64 -5.89 6.31
N ARG A 143 8.85 -6.48 6.37
CA ARG A 143 9.10 -7.74 7.09
C ARG A 143 8.74 -7.69 8.57
N ARG A 144 8.88 -6.52 9.19
CA ARG A 144 8.44 -6.29 10.57
C ARG A 144 6.97 -6.67 10.75
N GLU A 145 6.10 -6.23 9.84
CA GLU A 145 4.66 -6.55 9.91
C GLU A 145 4.40 -8.04 9.73
N PHE A 146 5.14 -8.72 8.83
CA PHE A 146 5.05 -10.18 8.70
C PHE A 146 5.38 -10.88 10.02
N ILE A 147 6.47 -10.46 10.69
CA ILE A 147 6.87 -11.03 11.97
C ILE A 147 5.80 -10.76 13.03
N GLU A 148 5.39 -9.50 13.19
CA GLU A 148 4.46 -9.11 14.25
C GLU A 148 3.05 -9.68 14.05
N GLU A 149 2.57 -9.80 12.81
CA GLU A 149 1.20 -10.24 12.52
C GLU A 149 1.07 -11.76 12.33
N LEU A 150 2.15 -12.47 12.00
CA LEU A 150 2.09 -13.93 11.77
C LEU A 150 2.94 -14.76 12.73
N LEU A 151 4.14 -14.29 13.12
CA LEU A 151 5.06 -15.10 13.93
C LEU A 151 4.94 -14.80 15.42
N ASP A 152 4.73 -13.54 15.80
CA ASP A 152 4.51 -13.14 17.19
C ASP A 152 3.10 -13.55 17.68
N THR A 153 2.16 -13.71 16.75
CA THR A 153 0.79 -14.20 16.98
C THR A 153 0.67 -15.72 16.85
N GLU A 154 1.76 -16.42 16.53
CA GLU A 154 1.82 -17.87 16.35
C GLU A 154 0.88 -18.43 15.26
N ILE A 155 0.36 -17.59 14.36
CA ILE A 155 -0.41 -18.01 13.18
C ILE A 155 0.45 -18.87 12.27
N LEU A 156 1.74 -18.53 12.13
CA LEU A 156 2.73 -19.33 11.41
C LEU A 156 3.88 -19.73 12.34
N ASP A 157 4.36 -20.97 12.19
CA ASP A 157 5.50 -21.47 12.97
C ASP A 157 6.77 -20.68 12.64
N ARG A 158 7.31 -19.99 13.65
CA ARG A 158 8.57 -19.23 13.56
C ARG A 158 9.72 -20.08 13.04
N LYS A 159 9.82 -21.36 13.37
CA LYS A 159 10.92 -22.22 12.89
C LYS A 159 10.86 -22.42 11.38
N ILE A 160 9.66 -22.43 10.80
CA ILE A 160 9.43 -22.60 9.36
C ILE A 160 9.55 -21.25 8.62
N PHE A 161 9.11 -20.16 9.25
CA PHE A 161 8.98 -18.85 8.61
C PHE A 161 9.99 -17.79 9.11
N GLN A 162 10.99 -18.15 9.91
CA GLN A 162 12.06 -17.23 10.35
C GLN A 162 12.79 -16.56 9.16
N HIS A 163 12.86 -17.27 8.03
CA HIS A 163 13.49 -16.79 6.82
C HIS A 163 12.52 -16.93 5.66
N ILE A 164 12.10 -15.79 5.12
CA ILE A 164 11.21 -15.75 3.96
C ILE A 164 11.91 -15.11 2.77
N ASN A 165 11.63 -15.66 1.59
CA ASN A 165 11.88 -14.98 0.33
C ASN A 165 10.62 -14.24 -0.09
N GLN A 166 10.80 -13.04 -0.63
CA GLN A 166 9.71 -12.23 -1.12
C GLN A 166 10.13 -11.47 -2.37
N LYS A 167 9.16 -11.11 -3.19
CA LYS A 167 9.35 -10.30 -4.38
C LYS A 167 8.44 -9.09 -4.33
N HIS A 168 9.00 -7.89 -4.48
CA HIS A 168 8.18 -6.71 -4.77
C HIS A 168 7.60 -6.84 -6.18
N ILE A 169 6.28 -6.98 -6.29
CA ILE A 169 5.62 -7.25 -7.58
C ILE A 169 5.04 -5.99 -8.22
N ARG A 170 4.61 -5.01 -7.42
CA ARG A 170 4.09 -3.72 -7.91
C ARG A 170 3.94 -2.70 -6.79
N ARG A 171 3.89 -1.44 -7.19
CA ARG A 171 3.34 -0.33 -6.40
C ARG A 171 1.99 0.10 -6.95
N TYR A 172 1.01 0.29 -6.06
CA TYR A 172 -0.22 1.02 -6.36
C TYR A 172 -0.16 2.38 -5.66
N SER A 173 -0.44 3.45 -6.42
CA SER A 173 -0.56 4.79 -5.86
C SER A 173 -1.92 5.36 -6.24
N LYS A 174 -2.77 5.64 -5.26
CA LYS A 174 -3.99 6.41 -5.47
C LYS A 174 -3.60 7.88 -5.55
N ASN A 175 -3.88 8.50 -6.69
CA ASN A 175 -3.69 9.95 -6.86
C ASN A 175 -4.52 10.71 -5.81
N LEU A 176 -4.22 12.00 -5.64
CA LEU A 176 -4.94 12.88 -4.72
C LEU A 176 -6.46 12.72 -4.83
N SER A 177 -7.06 12.14 -3.79
CA SER A 177 -8.50 11.87 -3.70
C SER A 177 -9.07 12.35 -2.38
N TRP A 178 -10.36 12.63 -2.37
CA TRP A 178 -11.07 12.90 -1.11
C TRP A 178 -11.41 11.58 -0.42
N SER A 179 -11.15 11.52 0.88
CA SER A 179 -11.53 10.41 1.75
C SER A 179 -12.79 10.80 2.50
N ASP A 180 -13.91 10.14 2.22
CA ASP A 180 -15.15 10.39 2.98
C ASP A 180 -15.02 9.92 4.43
N TYR A 181 -14.30 8.82 4.65
CA TYR A 181 -14.10 8.25 5.99
C TYR A 181 -13.25 9.17 6.89
N PHE A 182 -12.16 9.72 6.36
CA PHE A 182 -11.26 10.61 7.11
C PHE A 182 -11.53 12.10 6.87
N ASN A 183 -12.54 12.44 6.07
CA ASN A 183 -12.92 13.82 5.75
C ASN A 183 -11.73 14.73 5.37
N CYS A 184 -10.82 14.20 4.54
CA CYS A 184 -9.62 14.90 4.12
C CYS A 184 -9.16 14.48 2.72
N TYR A 185 -8.31 15.29 2.10
CA TYR A 185 -7.61 14.88 0.89
C TYR A 185 -6.46 13.95 1.24
N GLU A 186 -6.37 12.81 0.56
CA GLU A 186 -5.34 11.81 0.81
C GLU A 186 -4.69 11.27 -0.46
N ILE A 187 -3.48 10.77 -0.28
CA ILE A 187 -2.70 9.98 -1.24
C ILE A 187 -2.35 8.67 -0.54
N LEU A 188 -2.70 7.56 -1.18
CA LEU A 188 -2.40 6.22 -0.67
C LEU A 188 -1.32 5.58 -1.54
N VAL A 189 -0.29 5.01 -0.91
CA VAL A 189 0.76 4.26 -1.59
C VAL A 189 0.84 2.87 -0.97
N PHE A 190 0.76 1.84 -1.80
CA PHE A 190 0.85 0.44 -1.38
C PHE A 190 1.88 -0.28 -2.24
N ASP A 191 2.96 -0.74 -1.60
CA ASP A 191 3.89 -1.70 -2.19
C ASP A 191 3.38 -3.12 -1.92
N ILE A 192 3.24 -3.92 -2.98
CA ILE A 192 2.76 -5.30 -2.87
C ILE A 192 3.95 -6.25 -2.99
N PHE A 193 4.13 -7.09 -1.97
CA PHE A 193 5.16 -8.12 -1.90
C PHE A 193 4.53 -9.50 -1.98
N GLU A 194 4.95 -10.31 -2.93
CA GLU A 194 4.56 -11.71 -3.01
C GLU A 194 5.52 -12.56 -2.17
N LEU A 195 4.95 -13.39 -1.28
CA LEU A 195 5.71 -14.40 -0.56
C LEU A 195 6.14 -15.49 -1.54
N LEU A 196 7.42 -15.88 -1.51
CA LEU A 196 7.98 -16.98 -2.28
C LEU A 196 8.31 -18.13 -1.33
N PRO A 197 7.32 -18.98 -0.96
CA PRO A 197 7.53 -20.00 0.03
C PRO A 197 8.45 -21.12 -0.50
N ASN A 198 9.34 -21.62 0.36
CA ASN A 198 10.03 -22.89 0.15
C ASN A 198 9.08 -24.08 0.40
N ASP A 199 9.54 -25.31 0.22
CA ASP A 199 8.65 -26.47 0.30
C ASP A 199 8.11 -26.76 1.70
N ASP A 200 8.86 -26.45 2.77
CA ASP A 200 8.34 -26.53 4.15
C ASP A 200 7.24 -25.48 4.38
N GLN A 201 7.47 -24.25 3.92
CA GLN A 201 6.52 -23.14 4.03
C GLN A 201 5.26 -23.41 3.22
N LYS A 202 5.38 -23.98 2.00
CA LYS A 202 4.22 -24.39 1.20
C LYS A 202 3.38 -25.42 1.93
N ARG A 203 4.01 -26.46 2.49
CA ARG A 203 3.31 -27.48 3.29
C ARG A 203 2.58 -26.85 4.47
N ALA A 204 3.23 -25.95 5.22
CA ALA A 204 2.60 -25.26 6.34
C ALA A 204 1.39 -24.39 5.90
N LEU A 205 1.49 -23.67 4.78
CA LEU A 205 0.37 -22.91 4.22
C LEU A 205 -0.77 -23.80 3.70
N ILE A 206 -0.48 -24.99 3.19
CA ILE A 206 -1.53 -25.95 2.81
C ILE A 206 -2.24 -26.48 4.07
N GLU A 207 -1.48 -26.81 5.12
CA GLU A 207 -2.05 -27.29 6.38
C GLU A 207 -2.91 -26.23 7.09
N ILE A 208 -2.52 -24.94 7.03
CA ILE A 208 -3.34 -23.86 7.62
C ILE A 208 -4.69 -23.72 6.92
N ALA A 209 -4.74 -23.95 5.61
CA ALA A 209 -5.96 -23.87 4.80
C ALA A 209 -6.91 -25.07 5.01
N LYS A 210 -6.41 -26.18 5.54
CA LYS A 210 -7.23 -27.36 5.91
C LYS A 210 -7.91 -27.20 7.27
N GLN A 211 -7.45 -26.28 8.11
CA GLN A 211 -8.05 -26.06 9.41
C GLN A 211 -9.47 -25.52 9.27
N PRO A 212 -10.42 -25.93 10.13
CA PRO A 212 -11.73 -25.32 10.18
C PRO A 212 -11.63 -23.82 10.40
N LEU A 213 -12.49 -23.06 9.74
CA LEU A 213 -12.55 -21.61 9.91
C LEU A 213 -12.93 -21.26 11.36
N ASP A 214 -11.98 -20.66 12.07
CA ASP A 214 -12.16 -20.12 13.42
C ASP A 214 -11.49 -18.75 13.50
N LEU A 215 -12.31 -17.70 13.49
CA LEU A 215 -11.86 -16.32 13.53
C LEU A 215 -11.19 -15.94 14.85
N SER A 216 -11.36 -16.72 15.92
CA SER A 216 -10.68 -16.47 17.20
C SER A 216 -9.15 -16.67 17.08
N ASN A 217 -8.68 -17.39 16.06
CA ASN A 217 -7.27 -17.56 15.75
C ASN A 217 -6.62 -16.31 15.12
N GLY A 218 -7.38 -15.23 14.86
CA GLY A 218 -6.82 -13.98 14.37
C GLY A 218 -6.57 -13.92 12.86
N TYR A 219 -6.89 -14.99 12.12
CA TYR A 219 -6.70 -15.07 10.67
C TYR A 219 -7.89 -15.75 9.97
N ALA A 220 -7.90 -15.65 8.63
CA ALA A 220 -8.74 -16.47 7.78
C ALA A 220 -8.04 -16.76 6.44
N VAL A 221 -8.27 -17.95 5.90
CA VAL A 221 -8.00 -18.23 4.49
C VAL A 221 -9.27 -17.90 3.71
N VAL A 222 -9.16 -16.99 2.75
CA VAL A 222 -10.31 -16.47 1.99
C VAL A 222 -10.11 -16.63 0.50
N SER A 223 -11.21 -16.81 -0.24
CA SER A 223 -11.16 -16.94 -1.69
C SER A 223 -10.97 -15.59 -2.39
N CYS A 224 -10.56 -15.63 -3.66
CA CYS A 224 -10.55 -14.46 -4.52
C CYS A 224 -11.92 -13.76 -4.59
N ASP A 225 -13.02 -14.52 -4.56
CA ASP A 225 -14.38 -13.98 -4.61
C ASP A 225 -14.75 -13.23 -3.33
N ASP A 226 -14.34 -13.75 -2.16
CA ASP A 226 -14.51 -13.05 -0.88
C ASP A 226 -13.82 -11.68 -0.89
N ILE A 227 -12.58 -11.63 -1.40
CA ILE A 227 -11.80 -10.40 -1.55
C ILE A 227 -12.49 -9.42 -2.52
N GLU A 228 -13.01 -9.91 -3.63
CA GLU A 228 -13.72 -9.06 -4.59
C GLU A 228 -14.99 -8.45 -4.00
N GLN A 229 -15.75 -9.26 -3.26
CA GLN A 229 -17.00 -8.87 -2.61
C GLN A 229 -16.79 -8.15 -1.26
N LEU A 230 -15.54 -8.06 -0.79
CA LEU A 230 -15.15 -7.41 0.46
C LEU A 230 -15.83 -8.00 1.71
N ARG A 231 -16.13 -9.31 1.68
CA ARG A 231 -16.85 -10.00 2.74
C ARG A 231 -16.44 -11.46 2.81
N LEU A 232 -16.41 -12.00 4.03
CA LEU A 232 -16.29 -13.43 4.28
C LEU A 232 -17.64 -13.97 4.80
N MET A 233 -18.15 -15.00 4.12
CA MET A 233 -19.46 -15.59 4.42
C MET A 233 -19.31 -16.98 5.05
N GLN A 234 -20.12 -17.30 6.05
CA GLN A 234 -20.26 -18.66 6.60
C GLN A 234 -21.72 -18.91 6.95
N ASN A 235 -22.29 -20.04 6.51
CA ASN A 235 -23.68 -20.42 6.76
C ASN A 235 -24.70 -19.31 6.42
N GLY A 236 -24.49 -18.63 5.29
CA GLY A 236 -25.36 -17.54 4.82
C GLY A 236 -25.24 -16.21 5.58
N LYS A 237 -24.32 -16.11 6.55
CA LYS A 237 -24.06 -14.88 7.31
C LYS A 237 -22.70 -14.30 6.96
N GLN A 238 -22.61 -12.98 6.89
CA GLN A 238 -21.33 -12.30 6.83
C GLN A 238 -20.69 -12.33 8.21
N ILE A 239 -19.57 -13.03 8.34
CA ILE A 239 -18.86 -13.17 9.62
C ILE A 239 -17.74 -12.14 9.77
N ALA A 240 -17.14 -11.68 8.68
CA ALA A 240 -16.14 -10.62 8.67
C ALA A 240 -16.25 -9.73 7.42
N ARG A 241 -15.78 -8.49 7.53
CA ARG A 241 -15.52 -7.59 6.38
C ARG A 241 -14.11 -7.83 5.86
N ILE A 242 -13.85 -7.55 4.59
CA ILE A 242 -12.50 -7.53 4.04
C ILE A 242 -12.17 -6.09 3.61
N GLY A 243 -11.00 -5.58 4.00
CA GLY A 243 -10.57 -4.21 3.69
C GLY A 243 -10.45 -3.97 2.18
N GLN A 244 -10.84 -2.80 1.70
CA GLN A 244 -10.85 -2.47 0.26
C GLN A 244 -9.49 -2.66 -0.43
N HIS A 245 -8.41 -2.32 0.27
CA HIS A 245 -7.05 -2.45 -0.23
C HIS A 245 -6.61 -3.91 -0.47
N THR A 246 -7.32 -4.89 0.09
CA THR A 246 -7.09 -6.32 -0.20
C THR A 246 -7.31 -6.66 -1.67
N LYS A 247 -8.13 -5.89 -2.41
CA LYS A 247 -8.29 -6.02 -3.87
C LYS A 247 -6.96 -5.88 -4.61
N LEU A 248 -6.01 -5.14 -4.04
CA LEU A 248 -4.67 -5.02 -4.58
C LEU A 248 -3.89 -6.33 -4.55
N LEU A 249 -4.30 -7.38 -3.84
CA LEU A 249 -3.64 -8.69 -3.90
C LEU A 249 -4.02 -9.44 -5.19
N ILE A 250 -5.26 -9.26 -5.66
CA ILE A 250 -5.85 -9.93 -6.84
C ILE A 250 -5.83 -9.06 -8.10
N ASN A 251 -4.91 -8.09 -8.16
CA ASN A 251 -4.73 -7.18 -9.30
C ASN A 251 -5.94 -6.25 -9.59
N LYS A 252 -6.81 -6.00 -8.60
CA LYS A 252 -7.97 -5.08 -8.72
C LYS A 252 -7.72 -3.77 -7.97
N THR A 253 -8.26 -2.67 -8.49
CA THR A 253 -8.19 -1.34 -7.86
C THR A 253 -9.44 -1.06 -7.01
N PHE A 254 -9.39 -0.01 -6.17
CA PHE A 254 -10.49 0.42 -5.29
C PHE A 254 -10.51 1.95 -5.09
#